data_AF-A0A2E9JJB4-F1
#
_entry.id   AF-A0A2E9JJB4-F1
#
_cell.length_a   1.000
_cell.length_b   1.000
_cell.length_c   1.000
_cell.angle_alpha   90.00
_cell.angle_beta   90.00
_cell.angle_gamma   90.00
#
_symmetry.space_group_name_H-M   'P 1'
#
loop_
_entity.id
_entity.type
_entity.pdbx_description
1 polymer ?
#
loop_
_entity_poly.entity_id
_entity_poly.type
_entity_poly.pdbx_seq_one_letter_code
_entity_poly.pdbx_strand_id
1 'polypeptide(L)'
;MSFRPDIDSHPVSLNKLTRLISTLLLILVLGACSSQAAREAELAAQEAQQVAAEQEAARIDQQQQRARTDELARQREAQAAERARLQEERDRQVAAARARAEEEQRQQEEAERREQARLAAIAAAEAERQEKLERITQLEQQIATIQTDVSTDEAATAVLQEAKLVAEELLEILSAEQAKYENIDATGYTVEPLAKDLIAELEARKESLVRQVQSQ
;
A
#
# COMPACT_ATOMS: atom_id res chain seq x y z
N MET A 1 133.73 98.76 10.81
CA MET A 1 132.66 98.46 9.84
C MET A 1 131.46 97.91 10.60
N SER A 2 130.30 98.51 10.33
CA SER A 2 128.92 98.01 10.46
C SER A 2 128.43 97.25 11.70
N PHE A 3 127.67 98.02 12.50
CA PHE A 3 126.37 97.78 13.14
C PHE A 3 126.11 96.47 13.92
N ARG A 4 126.43 96.61 15.20
CA ARG A 4 126.14 95.91 16.48
C ARG A 4 124.83 96.42 17.13
N PRO A 5 124.39 95.95 18.32
CA PRO A 5 124.36 94.57 18.86
C PRO A 5 123.19 94.28 19.86
N ASP A 6 123.18 93.06 20.45
CA ASP A 6 123.07 92.66 21.89
C ASP A 6 122.04 93.33 22.85
N ILE A 7 121.49 92.75 23.92
CA ILE A 7 121.55 91.45 24.63
C ILE A 7 120.43 91.45 25.72
N ASP A 8 119.95 90.24 26.05
CA ASP A 8 119.40 89.66 27.31
C ASP A 8 118.34 90.27 28.26
N SER A 9 117.59 89.28 28.79
CA SER A 9 117.15 89.01 30.18
C SER A 9 115.77 89.47 30.70
N HIS A 10 114.79 88.52 30.66
CA HIS A 10 114.01 87.89 31.76
C HIS A 10 113.43 88.73 32.95
N PRO A 11 112.37 88.28 33.71
CA PRO A 11 111.43 87.13 33.51
C PRO A 11 109.95 87.26 34.06
N VAL A 12 109.19 86.15 33.91
CA VAL A 12 108.03 85.54 34.66
C VAL A 12 106.59 86.13 34.67
N SER A 13 105.62 85.26 34.26
CA SER A 13 104.48 84.70 35.05
C SER A 13 103.03 84.84 34.50
N LEU A 14 102.20 83.81 34.78
CA LEU A 14 100.73 83.64 34.60
C LEU A 14 100.18 83.17 33.23
N ASN A 15 100.11 81.84 32.99
CA ASN A 15 99.27 81.26 31.91
C ASN A 15 98.85 79.78 32.10
N LYS A 16 98.63 79.32 33.35
CA LYS A 16 98.12 77.96 33.65
C LYS A 16 96.67 77.92 34.14
N LEU A 17 96.08 79.07 34.54
CA LEU A 17 94.76 79.13 35.19
C LEU A 17 93.58 79.03 34.19
N THR A 18 93.71 79.63 33.00
CA THR A 18 92.64 79.69 31.98
C THR A 18 92.33 78.34 31.33
N ARG A 19 93.31 77.45 31.20
CA ARG A 19 93.12 76.10 30.63
C ARG A 19 92.35 75.17 31.57
N LEU A 20 92.56 75.31 32.90
CA LEU A 20 91.86 74.54 33.92
C LEU A 20 90.39 74.96 34.06
N ILE A 21 90.09 76.25 33.87
CA ILE A 21 88.72 76.77 33.95
C ILE A 21 87.88 76.32 32.75
N SER A 22 88.47 76.27 31.54
CA SER A 22 87.77 75.81 30.34
C SER A 22 87.46 74.30 30.34
N THR A 23 88.32 73.45 30.91
CA THR A 23 88.05 72.01 31.06
C THR A 23 87.05 71.74 32.19
N LEU A 24 87.07 72.50 33.27
CA LEU A 24 86.12 72.36 34.37
C LEU A 24 84.69 72.71 33.94
N LEU A 25 84.51 73.75 33.12
CA LEU A 25 83.21 74.16 32.57
C LEU A 25 82.62 73.12 31.59
N LEU A 26 83.45 72.43 30.80
CA LEU A 26 82.99 71.37 29.90
C LEU A 26 82.49 70.15 30.70
N ILE A 27 83.20 69.77 31.77
CA ILE A 27 82.84 68.63 32.64
C ILE A 27 81.55 68.89 33.42
N LEU A 28 81.30 70.14 33.83
CA LEU A 28 80.07 70.54 34.54
C LEU A 28 78.80 70.48 33.66
N VAL A 29 78.91 70.77 32.36
CA VAL A 29 77.76 70.67 31.41
C VAL A 29 77.46 69.21 31.05
N LEU A 30 78.47 68.35 30.96
CA LEU A 30 78.30 66.90 30.73
C LEU A 30 77.67 66.17 31.93
N GLY A 31 77.92 66.63 33.17
CA GLY A 31 77.31 66.09 34.39
C GLY A 31 75.85 66.50 34.63
N ALA A 32 75.41 67.64 34.09
CA ALA A 32 74.02 68.07 34.18
C ALA A 32 73.10 67.29 33.20
N CYS A 33 73.62 66.88 32.04
CA CYS A 33 72.88 66.03 31.10
C CYS A 33 72.70 64.58 31.59
N SER A 34 73.61 64.04 32.42
CA SER A 34 73.46 62.67 32.95
C SER A 34 72.42 62.57 34.07
N SER A 35 72.25 63.62 34.89
CA SER A 35 71.24 63.64 35.96
C SER A 35 69.81 63.84 35.43
N GLN A 36 69.64 64.57 34.33
CA GLN A 36 68.33 64.76 33.70
C GLN A 36 67.95 63.54 32.87
N ALA A 37 68.92 62.93 32.17
CA ALA A 37 68.75 61.65 31.49
C ALA A 37 68.43 60.50 32.46
N ALA A 38 68.98 60.50 33.68
CA ALA A 38 68.68 59.49 34.69
C ALA A 38 67.24 59.60 35.22
N ARG A 39 66.74 60.81 35.48
CA ARG A 39 65.34 61.03 35.90
C ARG A 39 64.33 60.75 34.78
N GLU A 40 64.66 61.11 33.55
CA GLU A 40 63.84 60.78 32.38
C GLU A 40 63.84 59.26 32.11
N ALA A 41 64.96 58.57 32.33
CA ALA A 41 65.02 57.11 32.24
C ALA A 41 64.22 56.40 33.35
N GLU A 42 64.17 56.96 34.56
CA GLU A 42 63.43 56.41 35.69
C GLU A 42 61.90 56.61 35.52
N LEU A 43 61.48 57.79 35.04
CA LEU A 43 60.09 58.05 34.65
C LEU A 43 59.66 57.20 33.45
N ALA A 44 60.51 57.07 32.42
CA ALA A 44 60.25 56.19 31.28
C ALA A 44 60.19 54.71 31.67
N ALA A 45 60.97 54.27 32.66
CA ALA A 45 60.88 52.92 33.22
C ALA A 45 59.58 52.69 34.00
N GLN A 46 59.10 53.70 34.74
CA GLN A 46 57.82 53.63 35.47
C GLN A 46 56.62 53.62 34.53
N GLU A 47 56.61 54.46 33.50
CA GLU A 47 55.59 54.44 32.44
C GLU A 47 55.63 53.14 31.64
N ALA A 48 56.82 52.61 31.33
CA ALA A 48 56.96 51.30 30.69
C ALA A 48 56.40 50.16 31.56
N GLN A 49 56.54 50.23 32.90
CA GLN A 49 55.92 49.28 33.81
C GLN A 49 54.41 49.41 33.88
N GLN A 50 53.85 50.62 33.87
CA GLN A 50 52.40 50.83 33.83
C GLN A 50 51.80 50.36 32.51
N VAL A 51 52.42 50.69 31.38
CA VAL A 51 52.00 50.22 30.05
C VAL A 51 52.13 48.70 29.94
N ALA A 52 53.18 48.09 30.51
CA ALA A 52 53.31 46.63 30.56
C ALA A 52 52.20 45.99 31.41
N ALA A 53 51.87 46.56 32.56
CA ALA A 53 50.79 46.09 33.42
C ALA A 53 49.41 46.24 32.76
N GLU A 54 49.15 47.34 32.06
CA GLU A 54 47.91 47.56 31.29
C GLU A 54 47.80 46.58 30.11
N GLN A 55 48.91 46.29 29.41
CA GLN A 55 48.93 45.30 28.33
C GLN A 55 48.69 43.88 28.85
N GLU A 56 49.22 43.52 30.01
CA GLU A 56 48.96 42.22 30.65
C GLU A 56 47.49 42.10 31.10
N ALA A 57 46.94 43.15 31.73
CA ALA A 57 45.52 43.20 32.08
C ALA A 57 44.62 43.06 30.85
N ALA A 58 44.92 43.78 29.75
CA ALA A 58 44.18 43.67 28.50
C ALA A 58 44.26 42.27 27.86
N ARG A 59 45.40 41.58 27.97
CA ARG A 59 45.57 40.19 27.50
C ARG A 59 44.74 39.22 28.34
N ILE A 60 44.73 39.38 29.66
CA ILE A 60 43.94 38.54 30.58
C ILE A 60 42.45 38.72 30.32
N ASP A 61 41.97 39.96 30.14
CA ASP A 61 40.57 40.24 29.83
C ASP A 61 40.16 39.66 28.47
N GLN A 62 41.03 39.78 27.46
CA GLN A 62 40.80 39.18 26.15
C GLN A 62 40.74 37.64 26.22
N GLN A 63 41.61 37.02 27.03
CA GLN A 63 41.59 35.57 27.26
C GLN A 63 40.34 35.12 28.01
N GLN A 64 39.91 35.87 29.04
CA GLN A 64 38.66 35.59 29.75
C GLN A 64 37.44 35.72 28.84
N GLN A 65 37.39 36.72 27.97
CA GLN A 65 36.29 36.87 27.01
C GLN A 65 36.24 35.72 26.03
N ARG A 66 37.39 35.28 25.49
CA ARG A 66 37.46 34.09 24.63
C ARG A 66 37.00 32.83 25.35
N ALA A 67 37.45 32.62 26.60
CA ALA A 67 37.02 31.48 27.40
C ALA A 67 35.49 31.48 27.62
N ARG A 68 34.89 32.63 27.93
CA ARG A 68 33.43 32.78 28.10
C ARG A 68 32.66 32.53 26.80
N THR A 69 33.16 33.01 25.66
CA THR A 69 32.52 32.76 24.37
C THR A 69 32.59 31.28 23.98
N ASP A 70 33.70 30.62 24.27
CA ASP A 70 33.88 29.20 23.98
C ASP A 70 33.01 28.31 24.88
N GLU A 71 32.82 28.69 26.15
CA GLU A 71 31.86 28.00 27.04
C GLU A 71 30.41 28.18 26.57
N LEU A 72 30.02 29.40 26.20
CA LEU A 72 28.69 29.66 25.65
C LEU A 72 28.45 28.92 24.33
N ALA A 73 29.47 28.82 23.47
CA ALA A 73 29.40 28.04 22.24
C ALA A 73 29.20 26.55 22.54
N ARG A 74 30.00 25.99 23.46
CA ARG A 74 29.86 24.58 23.89
C ARG A 74 28.50 24.29 24.53
N GLN A 75 27.96 25.19 25.34
CA GLN A 75 26.61 25.04 25.90
C GLN A 75 25.52 25.04 24.82
N ARG A 76 25.64 25.91 23.81
CA ARG A 76 24.70 25.96 22.68
C ARG A 76 24.76 24.70 21.83
N GLU A 77 25.96 24.20 21.54
CA GLU A 77 26.14 22.94 20.82
C GLU A 77 25.57 21.75 21.59
N ALA A 78 25.80 21.68 22.91
CA ALA A 78 25.23 20.63 23.76
C ALA A 78 23.69 20.67 23.75
N GLN A 79 23.08 21.84 23.90
CA GLN A 79 21.62 22.00 23.82
C GLN A 79 21.07 21.66 22.43
N ALA A 80 21.77 22.04 21.36
CA ALA A 80 21.37 21.71 20.00
C ALA A 80 21.44 20.18 19.76
N ALA A 81 22.49 19.52 20.24
CA ALA A 81 22.65 18.08 20.16
C ALA A 81 21.58 17.33 20.96
N GLU A 82 21.24 17.79 22.17
CA GLU A 82 20.16 17.22 22.97
C GLU A 82 18.80 17.35 22.29
N ARG A 83 18.49 18.54 21.75
CA ARG A 83 17.26 18.76 20.98
C ARG A 83 17.20 17.88 19.75
N ALA A 84 18.30 17.73 19.02
CA ALA A 84 18.36 16.86 17.85
C ALA A 84 18.08 15.39 18.21
N ARG A 85 18.65 14.89 19.33
CA ARG A 85 18.36 13.54 19.83
C ARG A 85 16.91 13.34 20.21
N LEU A 86 16.33 14.28 20.95
CA LEU A 86 14.90 14.24 21.34
C LEU A 86 13.99 14.27 20.12
N GLN A 87 14.33 15.08 19.11
CA GLN A 87 13.59 15.15 17.85
C GLN A 87 13.65 13.80 17.12
N GLU A 88 14.84 13.21 16.99
CA GLU A 88 15.01 11.91 16.33
C GLU A 88 14.26 10.79 17.06
N GLU A 89 14.28 10.77 18.39
CA GLU A 89 13.48 9.81 19.17
C GLU A 89 11.98 9.99 18.95
N ARG A 90 11.50 11.24 18.92
CA ARG A 90 10.10 11.56 18.61
C ARG A 90 9.72 11.12 17.21
N ASP A 91 10.56 11.40 16.23
CA ASP A 91 10.33 11.01 14.84
C ASP A 91 10.31 9.49 14.69
N ARG A 92 11.22 8.77 15.37
CA ARG A 92 11.20 7.29 15.43
C ARG A 92 9.94 6.76 16.09
N GLN A 93 9.47 7.37 17.18
CA GLN A 93 8.22 6.95 17.84
C GLN A 93 7.01 7.19 16.93
N VAL A 94 6.94 8.34 16.27
CA VAL A 94 5.86 8.66 15.32
C VAL A 94 5.89 7.72 14.11
N ALA A 95 7.07 7.46 13.55
CA ALA A 95 7.23 6.52 12.44
C ALA A 95 6.82 5.09 12.84
N ALA A 96 7.23 4.64 14.02
CA ALA A 96 6.83 3.33 14.54
C ALA A 96 5.32 3.24 14.80
N ALA A 97 4.69 4.30 15.33
CA ALA A 97 3.25 4.35 15.54
C ALA A 97 2.47 4.33 14.22
N ARG A 98 2.94 5.09 13.21
CA ARG A 98 2.35 5.08 11.87
C ARG A 98 2.47 3.71 11.19
N ALA A 99 3.65 3.10 11.26
CA ALA A 99 3.87 1.77 10.71
C ALA A 99 2.93 0.71 11.33
N ARG A 100 2.68 0.80 12.65
CA ARG A 100 1.71 -0.08 13.32
C ARG A 100 0.28 0.18 12.85
N ALA A 101 -0.13 1.45 12.76
CA ALA A 101 -1.48 1.81 12.30
C ALA A 101 -1.73 1.39 10.85
N GLU A 102 -0.75 1.55 9.97
CA GLU A 102 -0.82 1.10 8.57
C GLU A 102 -0.91 -0.43 8.47
N GLU A 103 -0.15 -1.16 9.30
CA GLU A 103 -0.22 -2.62 9.34
C GLU A 103 -1.58 -3.11 9.84
N GLU A 104 -2.12 -2.50 10.90
CA GLU A 104 -3.46 -2.80 11.40
C GLU A 104 -4.55 -2.53 10.35
N GLN A 105 -4.45 -1.42 9.63
CA GLN A 105 -5.36 -1.10 8.52
C GLN A 105 -5.29 -2.15 7.41
N ARG A 106 -4.08 -2.53 6.99
CA ARG A 106 -3.90 -3.58 5.97
C ARG A 106 -4.51 -4.91 6.41
N GLN A 107 -4.31 -5.29 7.66
CA GLN A 107 -4.89 -6.52 8.20
C GLN A 107 -6.42 -6.48 8.23
N GLN A 108 -7.01 -5.33 8.58
CA GLN A 108 -8.46 -5.13 8.52
C GLN A 108 -8.99 -5.21 7.09
N GLU A 109 -8.37 -4.50 6.15
CA GLU A 109 -8.77 -4.54 4.73
C GLU A 109 -8.65 -5.95 4.15
N GLU A 110 -7.60 -6.70 4.49
CA GLU A 110 -7.47 -8.09 4.09
C GLU A 110 -8.55 -8.99 4.69
N ALA A 111 -8.89 -8.80 5.96
CA ALA A 111 -9.95 -9.53 6.63
C ALA A 111 -11.31 -9.26 5.97
N GLU A 112 -11.62 -7.99 5.70
CA GLU A 112 -12.84 -7.58 5.00
C GLU A 112 -12.90 -8.16 3.59
N ARG A 113 -11.80 -8.13 2.84
CA ARG A 113 -11.74 -8.75 1.50
C ARG A 113 -11.98 -10.26 1.56
N ARG A 114 -11.42 -10.96 2.55
CA ARG A 114 -11.65 -12.40 2.74
C ARG A 114 -13.11 -12.69 3.10
N GLU A 115 -13.70 -11.87 3.95
CA GLU A 115 -15.11 -11.99 4.32
C GLU A 115 -16.02 -11.74 3.12
N GLN A 116 -15.80 -10.67 2.37
CA GLN A 116 -16.54 -10.38 1.13
C GLN A 116 -16.39 -11.50 0.10
N ALA A 117 -15.18 -12.02 -0.10
CA ALA A 117 -14.95 -13.15 -0.99
C ALA A 117 -15.70 -14.41 -0.54
N ARG A 118 -15.75 -14.68 0.76
CA ARG A 118 -16.52 -15.79 1.33
C ARG A 118 -18.02 -15.61 1.10
N LEU A 119 -18.56 -14.42 1.37
CA LEU A 119 -19.97 -14.12 1.15
C LEU A 119 -20.34 -14.20 -0.34
N ALA A 120 -19.48 -13.69 -1.22
CA ALA A 120 -19.68 -13.81 -2.67
C ALA A 120 -19.66 -15.27 -3.13
N ALA A 121 -18.77 -16.10 -2.59
CA ALA A 121 -18.73 -17.53 -2.90
C ALA A 121 -20.00 -18.25 -2.41
N ILE A 122 -20.51 -17.91 -1.23
CA ILE A 122 -21.77 -18.46 -0.71
C ILE A 122 -22.94 -18.04 -1.61
N ALA A 123 -23.05 -16.75 -1.95
CA ALA A 123 -24.11 -16.25 -2.81
C ALA A 123 -24.09 -16.88 -4.21
N ALA A 124 -22.90 -17.10 -4.78
CA ALA A 124 -22.76 -17.79 -6.06
C ALA A 124 -23.20 -19.25 -5.98
N ALA A 125 -22.82 -19.96 -4.91
CA ALA A 125 -23.24 -21.35 -4.69
C ALA A 125 -24.75 -21.48 -4.46
N GLU A 126 -25.36 -20.52 -3.76
CA GLU A 126 -26.81 -20.46 -3.55
C GLU A 126 -27.56 -20.19 -4.86
N ALA A 127 -27.06 -19.27 -5.70
CA ALA A 127 -27.63 -19.00 -7.02
C ALA A 127 -27.57 -20.25 -7.92
N GLU A 128 -26.43 -20.93 -7.97
CA GLU A 128 -26.28 -22.18 -8.73
C GLU A 128 -27.22 -23.28 -8.21
N ARG A 129 -27.37 -23.39 -6.89
CA ARG A 129 -28.31 -24.33 -6.27
C ARG A 129 -29.74 -24.02 -6.68
N GLN A 130 -30.13 -22.74 -6.67
CA GLN A 130 -31.48 -22.31 -7.03
C GLN A 130 -31.79 -22.62 -8.50
N GLU A 131 -30.87 -22.34 -9.41
CA GLU A 131 -31.01 -22.68 -10.84
C GLU A 131 -31.20 -24.20 -11.04
N LYS A 132 -30.42 -25.02 -10.33
CA LYS A 132 -30.56 -26.48 -10.38
C LYS A 132 -31.92 -26.94 -9.86
N LEU A 133 -32.43 -26.35 -8.78
CA LEU A 133 -33.75 -26.68 -8.25
C LEU A 133 -34.86 -26.32 -9.23
N GLU A 134 -34.79 -25.14 -9.86
CA GLU A 134 -35.74 -24.74 -10.90
C GLU A 134 -35.73 -25.70 -12.08
N ARG A 135 -34.54 -26.13 -12.50
CA ARG A 135 -34.40 -27.14 -13.55
C ARG A 135 -34.98 -28.49 -13.14
N ILE A 136 -34.80 -28.92 -11.90
CA ILE A 136 -35.40 -30.15 -11.36
C ILE A 136 -36.93 -30.04 -11.42
N THR A 137 -37.51 -28.96 -10.92
CA THR A 137 -38.97 -28.77 -10.95
C THR A 137 -39.51 -28.76 -12.38
N GLN A 138 -38.81 -28.15 -13.33
CA GLN A 138 -39.19 -28.19 -14.74
C GLN A 138 -39.18 -29.63 -15.28
N LEU A 139 -38.14 -30.40 -14.97
CA LEU A 139 -38.02 -31.80 -15.41
C LEU A 139 -39.08 -32.69 -14.76
N GLU A 140 -39.40 -32.49 -13.48
CA GLU A 140 -40.48 -33.20 -12.79
C GLU A 140 -41.84 -32.95 -13.45
N GLN A 141 -42.12 -31.71 -13.84
CA GLN A 141 -43.33 -31.38 -14.59
C GLN A 141 -43.36 -32.06 -15.96
N GLN A 142 -42.22 -32.06 -16.69
CA GLN A 142 -42.12 -32.75 -17.98
C GLN A 142 -42.36 -34.25 -17.83
N ILE A 143 -41.78 -34.88 -16.80
CA ILE A 143 -41.98 -36.30 -16.53
C ILE A 143 -43.45 -36.59 -16.23
N ALA A 144 -44.12 -35.76 -15.41
CA ALA A 144 -45.52 -35.94 -15.09
C ALA A 144 -46.43 -35.84 -16.34
N THR A 145 -46.15 -34.89 -17.24
CA THR A 145 -46.84 -34.79 -18.53
C THR A 145 -46.61 -36.04 -19.38
N ILE A 146 -45.34 -36.43 -19.58
CA ILE A 146 -45.00 -37.61 -20.38
C ILE A 146 -45.64 -38.89 -19.82
N GLN A 147 -45.68 -39.05 -18.49
CA GLN A 147 -46.33 -40.19 -17.86
C GLN A 147 -47.84 -40.24 -18.13
N THR A 148 -48.48 -39.07 -18.17
CA THR A 148 -49.92 -38.96 -18.50
C THR A 148 -50.16 -39.30 -19.96
N ASP A 149 -49.33 -38.78 -20.86
CA ASP A 149 -49.40 -39.07 -22.30
C ASP A 149 -49.19 -40.56 -22.57
N VAL A 150 -48.14 -41.16 -21.97
CA VAL A 150 -47.86 -42.60 -22.09
C VAL A 150 -49.02 -43.45 -21.57
N SER A 151 -49.60 -43.10 -20.41
CA SER A 151 -50.75 -43.85 -19.88
C SER A 151 -51.97 -43.75 -20.81
N THR A 152 -52.15 -42.61 -21.49
CA THR A 152 -53.25 -42.40 -22.44
C THR A 152 -53.00 -43.22 -23.71
N ASP A 153 -51.78 -43.20 -24.23
CA ASP A 153 -51.36 -43.98 -25.41
C ASP A 153 -51.45 -45.49 -25.16
N GLU A 154 -51.07 -45.95 -23.96
CA GLU A 154 -51.20 -47.36 -23.55
C GLU A 154 -52.67 -47.78 -23.51
N ALA A 155 -53.55 -46.95 -22.97
CA ALA A 155 -54.99 -47.20 -22.94
C ALA A 155 -55.58 -47.24 -24.36
N ALA A 156 -55.23 -46.27 -25.21
CA ALA A 156 -55.66 -46.25 -26.61
C ALA A 156 -55.16 -47.48 -27.38
N THR A 157 -53.90 -47.88 -27.17
CA THR A 157 -53.30 -49.06 -27.79
C THR A 157 -54.02 -50.34 -27.35
N ALA A 158 -54.36 -50.47 -26.07
CA ALA A 158 -55.11 -51.63 -25.57
C ALA A 158 -56.49 -51.74 -26.25
N VAL A 159 -57.21 -50.63 -26.37
CA VAL A 159 -58.52 -50.60 -27.05
C VAL A 159 -58.38 -50.92 -28.55
N LEU A 160 -57.34 -50.43 -29.22
CA LEU A 160 -57.06 -50.77 -30.62
C LEU A 160 -56.74 -52.26 -30.81
N GLN A 161 -56.01 -52.88 -29.88
CA GLN A 161 -55.77 -54.33 -29.92
C GLN A 161 -57.07 -55.12 -29.75
N GLU A 162 -57.96 -54.70 -28.85
CA GLU A 162 -59.28 -55.33 -28.73
C GLU A 162 -60.11 -55.15 -30.02
N ALA A 163 -60.13 -53.95 -30.59
CA ALA A 163 -60.83 -53.68 -31.85
C ALA A 163 -60.30 -54.55 -33.00
N LYS A 164 -58.98 -54.80 -33.03
CA LYS A 164 -58.34 -55.70 -33.98
C LYS A 164 -58.83 -57.13 -33.81
N LEU A 165 -58.84 -57.66 -32.58
CA LEU A 165 -59.32 -59.03 -32.32
C LEU A 165 -60.78 -59.21 -32.72
N VAL A 166 -61.64 -58.25 -32.41
CA VAL A 166 -63.07 -58.28 -32.82
C VAL A 166 -63.20 -58.21 -34.35
N ALA A 167 -62.35 -57.44 -35.03
CA ALA A 167 -62.35 -57.39 -36.49
C ALA A 167 -61.86 -58.71 -37.13
N GLU A 168 -60.88 -59.38 -36.51
CA GLU A 168 -60.41 -60.70 -36.95
C GLU A 168 -61.51 -61.76 -36.76
N GLU A 169 -62.21 -61.75 -35.62
CA GLU A 169 -63.36 -62.64 -35.37
C GLU A 169 -64.51 -62.40 -36.36
N LEU A 170 -64.84 -61.14 -36.63
CA LEU A 170 -65.84 -60.78 -37.63
C LEU A 170 -65.46 -61.29 -39.02
N LEU A 171 -64.18 -61.18 -39.41
CA LEU A 171 -63.69 -61.68 -40.69
C LEU A 171 -63.82 -63.20 -40.79
N GLU A 172 -63.52 -63.94 -39.73
CA GLU A 172 -63.67 -65.40 -39.69
C GLU A 172 -65.13 -65.81 -39.87
N ILE A 173 -66.05 -65.17 -39.13
CA ILE A 173 -67.49 -65.44 -39.23
C ILE A 173 -68.03 -65.08 -40.60
N LEU A 174 -67.67 -63.92 -41.16
CA LEU A 174 -68.10 -63.54 -42.50
C LEU A 174 -67.61 -64.53 -43.57
N SER A 175 -66.38 -65.05 -43.40
CA SER A 175 -65.83 -66.07 -44.29
C SER A 175 -66.59 -67.39 -44.18
N ALA A 176 -66.96 -67.81 -42.96
CA ALA A 176 -67.80 -68.98 -42.73
C ALA A 176 -69.22 -68.80 -43.31
N GLU A 177 -69.82 -67.61 -43.17
CA GLU A 177 -71.12 -67.28 -43.74
C GLU A 177 -71.09 -67.27 -45.28
N GLN A 178 -70.01 -66.79 -45.90
CA GLN A 178 -69.83 -66.86 -47.35
C GLN A 178 -69.85 -68.30 -47.86
N ALA A 179 -69.20 -69.23 -47.15
CA ALA A 179 -69.21 -70.65 -47.51
C ALA A 179 -70.63 -71.27 -47.47
N LYS A 180 -71.53 -70.76 -46.62
CA LYS A 180 -72.93 -71.24 -46.58
C LYS A 180 -73.70 -70.95 -47.86
N TYR A 181 -73.37 -69.85 -48.56
CA TYR A 181 -73.99 -69.51 -49.84
C TYR A 181 -73.56 -70.45 -50.98
N GLU A 182 -72.50 -71.24 -50.79
CA GLU A 182 -72.11 -72.29 -51.73
C GLU A 182 -72.99 -73.55 -51.58
N ASN A 183 -73.75 -73.67 -50.47
CA ASN A 183 -74.60 -74.81 -50.16
C ASN A 183 -76.07 -74.38 -49.94
N ILE A 184 -76.79 -74.24 -51.05
CA ILE A 184 -78.21 -73.85 -51.08
C ILE A 184 -79.13 -75.05 -51.35
N ASP A 185 -80.32 -75.01 -50.76
CA ASP A 185 -81.37 -75.99 -51.00
C ASP A 185 -82.07 -75.78 -52.36
N ALA A 186 -82.96 -76.72 -52.71
CA ALA A 186 -83.72 -76.67 -53.96
C ALA A 186 -84.65 -75.45 -54.08
N THR A 187 -84.90 -74.74 -52.97
CA THR A 187 -85.70 -73.50 -52.93
C THR A 187 -84.85 -72.23 -52.98
N GLY A 188 -83.52 -72.35 -53.01
CA GLY A 188 -82.56 -71.24 -53.12
C GLY A 188 -82.17 -70.61 -51.78
N TYR A 189 -82.45 -71.26 -50.64
CA TYR A 189 -82.04 -70.80 -49.31
C TYR A 189 -80.82 -71.57 -48.81
N THR A 190 -80.03 -70.96 -47.92
CA THR A 190 -78.90 -71.65 -47.27
C THR A 190 -79.42 -72.77 -46.38
N VAL A 191 -78.78 -73.95 -46.46
CA VAL A 191 -79.15 -75.11 -45.64
C VAL A 191 -78.88 -74.84 -44.14
N GLU A 192 -77.79 -74.14 -43.85
CA GLU A 192 -77.50 -73.65 -42.51
C GLU A 192 -78.06 -72.24 -42.30
N PRO A 193 -78.59 -71.93 -41.09
CA PRO A 193 -79.06 -70.59 -40.78
C PRO A 193 -77.89 -69.58 -40.71
N LEU A 194 -78.18 -68.35 -41.12
CA LEU A 194 -77.20 -67.25 -41.14
C LEU A 194 -77.05 -66.61 -39.77
N ALA A 195 -75.81 -66.35 -39.34
CA ALA A 195 -75.49 -65.73 -38.04
C ALA A 195 -75.57 -64.18 -38.07
N LYS A 196 -76.67 -63.62 -38.58
CA LYS A 196 -76.82 -62.17 -38.80
C LYS A 196 -76.75 -61.34 -37.52
N ASP A 197 -77.32 -61.85 -36.43
CA ASP A 197 -77.34 -61.13 -35.14
C ASP A 197 -75.92 -61.04 -34.54
N LEU A 198 -75.14 -62.12 -34.66
CA LEU A 198 -73.75 -62.16 -34.20
C LEU A 198 -72.84 -61.21 -35.01
N ILE A 199 -73.04 -61.16 -36.34
CA ILE A 199 -72.32 -60.20 -37.21
C ILE A 199 -72.64 -58.77 -36.79
N ALA A 200 -73.92 -58.43 -36.59
CA ALA A 200 -74.34 -57.09 -36.19
C ALA A 200 -73.76 -56.70 -34.81
N GLU A 201 -73.70 -57.65 -33.87
CA GLU A 201 -73.09 -57.44 -32.56
C GLU A 201 -71.58 -57.14 -32.66
N LEU A 202 -70.84 -57.94 -33.42
CA LEU A 202 -69.39 -57.75 -33.61
C LEU A 202 -69.06 -56.46 -34.37
N GLU A 203 -69.86 -56.11 -35.38
CA GLU A 203 -69.75 -54.83 -36.09
C GLU A 203 -69.96 -53.65 -35.13
N ALA A 204 -71.05 -53.68 -34.35
CA ALA A 204 -71.36 -52.64 -33.38
C ALA A 204 -70.26 -52.52 -32.30
N ARG A 205 -69.72 -53.65 -31.82
CA ARG A 205 -68.64 -53.67 -30.84
C ARG A 205 -67.35 -53.08 -31.42
N LYS A 206 -66.94 -53.47 -32.62
CA LYS A 206 -65.78 -52.89 -33.33
C LYS A 206 -65.94 -51.37 -33.49
N GLU A 207 -67.10 -50.91 -33.94
CA GLU A 207 -67.37 -49.47 -34.12
C GLU A 207 -67.40 -48.71 -32.81
N SER A 208 -67.87 -49.33 -31.73
CA SER A 208 -67.80 -48.75 -30.38
C SER A 208 -66.35 -48.57 -29.94
N LEU A 209 -65.50 -49.60 -30.09
CA LEU A 209 -64.10 -49.56 -29.70
C LEU A 209 -63.31 -48.52 -30.53
N VAL A 210 -63.55 -48.45 -31.84
CA VAL A 210 -62.91 -47.44 -32.71
C VAL A 210 -63.32 -46.02 -32.31
N ARG A 211 -64.62 -45.79 -32.04
CA ARG A 211 -65.10 -44.48 -31.56
C ARG A 211 -64.53 -44.12 -30.19
N GLN A 212 -64.36 -45.09 -29.31
CA GLN A 212 -63.75 -44.88 -27.99
C GLN A 212 -62.29 -44.39 -28.11
N VAL A 213 -61.54 -44.85 -29.11
CA VAL A 213 -60.18 -44.34 -29.38
C VAL A 213 -60.21 -42.94 -30.00
N GLN A 214 -61.15 -42.68 -30.90
CA GLN A 214 -61.29 -41.37 -31.57
C GLN A 214 -61.83 -40.25 -30.67
N SER A 215 -62.43 -40.61 -29.53
CA SER A 215 -63.00 -39.68 -28.56
C SER A 215 -62.11 -39.44 -27.34
N GLN A 216 -60.97 -40.15 -27.27
CA GLN A 216 -59.86 -39.88 -26.35
C GLN A 216 -58.93 -38.85 -26.98
#